data_AF-A0A8J4R9P8-F1
#
_entry.id   AF-A0A8J4R9P8-F1
#
_cell.length_a   1.000
_cell.length_b   1.000
_cell.length_c   1.000
_cell.angle_alpha   90.00
_cell.angle_beta   90.00
_cell.angle_gamma   90.00
#
_symmetry.space_group_name_H-M   'P 1'
#
loop_
_entity.id
_entity.type
_entity.pdbx_description
1 polymer ?
#
loop_
_entity_poly.entity_id
_entity_poly.type
_entity_poly.pdbx_seq_one_letter_code
_entity_poly.pdbx_strand_id
1 'polypeptide(L)'
;MPPPLPIDRLVCLNCPSIAHRSCVPPDFSAPSFLCPPCFNPNFSYFFSDSDPNAKTKRIKIEDGGNSSLRGHNEKAIDEESTKALLAAARIAAAFMNKVAATAQANAEKRVKDASLAKKKAKEALERQSGYALCWVY
;
A
#
# COMPACT_ATOMS: atom_id res chain seq x y z
N MET A 1 3.25 -0.75 -1.97
CA MET A 1 3.18 -1.31 -3.34
C MET A 1 3.99 -2.61 -3.33
N PRO A 2 3.42 -3.76 -3.72
CA PRO A 2 4.21 -4.98 -3.88
C PRO A 2 5.23 -4.82 -5.03
N PRO A 3 6.38 -5.51 -4.98
CA PRO A 3 7.34 -5.51 -6.08
C PRO A 3 6.74 -6.17 -7.34
N PRO A 4 7.08 -5.68 -8.55
CA PRO A 4 6.54 -6.22 -9.80
C PRO A 4 6.93 -7.67 -10.03
N LEU A 5 6.00 -8.43 -10.61
CA LEU A 5 6.26 -9.78 -11.10
C LEU A 5 7.28 -9.75 -12.25
N PRO A 6 8.07 -10.83 -12.48
CA PRO A 6 9.12 -10.86 -13.51
C PRO A 6 8.66 -10.54 -14.94
N ILE A 7 7.39 -10.82 -15.27
CA ILE A 7 6.80 -10.57 -16.60
C ILE A 7 6.34 -9.11 -16.78
N ASP A 8 6.09 -8.42 -15.67
CA ASP A 8 5.54 -7.06 -15.65
C ASP A 8 6.59 -6.02 -15.23
N ARG A 9 7.87 -6.43 -15.18
CA ARG A 9 9.00 -5.56 -14.84
C ARG A 9 9.86 -5.27 -16.06
N LEU A 10 10.24 -4.01 -16.20
CA LEU A 10 11.23 -3.55 -17.16
C LEU A 10 12.50 -3.22 -16.38
N VAL A 11 13.65 -3.73 -16.84
CA VAL A 11 14.96 -3.49 -16.21
C VAL A 11 15.78 -2.60 -17.13
N CYS A 12 16.38 -1.55 -16.56
CA CYS A 12 17.20 -0.62 -17.33
C CYS A 12 18.46 -1.33 -17.83
N LEU A 13 18.89 -1.02 -19.06
CA LEU A 13 20.13 -1.59 -19.62
C LEU A 13 21.41 -1.06 -18.96
N ASN A 14 21.37 0.15 -18.39
CA ASN A 14 22.57 0.85 -17.91
C ASN A 14 22.71 0.86 -16.38
N CYS A 15 21.69 0.41 -15.64
CA CYS A 15 21.70 0.44 -14.17
C CYS A 15 20.67 -0.55 -13.60
N PRO A 16 20.74 -0.91 -12.31
CA PRO A 16 19.80 -1.85 -11.68
C PRO A 16 18.38 -1.26 -11.43
N SER A 17 17.96 -0.26 -12.19
CA SER A 17 16.63 0.37 -12.06
C SER A 17 15.52 -0.50 -12.67
N ILE A 18 14.38 -0.57 -11.99
CA ILE A 18 13.22 -1.40 -12.37
C ILE A 18 11.96 -0.54 -12.44
N ALA A 19 11.15 -0.73 -13.48
CA ALA A 19 9.83 -0.11 -13.62
C ALA A 19 8.74 -1.16 -13.88
N HIS A 20 7.49 -0.84 -13.54
CA HIS A 20 6.34 -1.62 -13.99
C HIS A 20 6.08 -1.33 -15.48
N ARG A 21 5.82 -2.37 -16.28
CA ARG A 21 5.46 -2.20 -17.70
C ARG A 21 4.20 -1.33 -17.85
N SER A 22 3.27 -1.45 -16.90
CA SER A 22 2.03 -0.66 -16.84
C SER A 22 2.24 0.82 -16.47
N CYS A 23 3.36 1.19 -15.84
CA CYS A 23 3.67 2.58 -15.49
C CYS A 23 4.49 3.30 -16.57
N VAL A 24 4.89 2.59 -17.61
CA VAL A 24 5.72 3.10 -18.70
C VAL A 24 4.83 3.26 -19.94
N PRO A 25 4.78 4.46 -20.55
CA PRO A 25 3.99 4.66 -21.77
C PRO A 25 4.43 3.67 -22.87
N PRO A 26 3.49 3.19 -23.70
CA PRO A 26 3.76 2.18 -24.73
C PRO A 26 4.83 2.62 -25.76
N ASP A 27 5.08 3.93 -25.90
CA ASP A 27 6.13 4.47 -26.76
C ASP A 27 7.56 4.10 -26.30
N PHE A 28 7.72 3.73 -25.02
CA PHE A 28 8.98 3.27 -24.43
C PHE A 28 9.04 1.73 -24.28
N SER A 29 8.09 0.99 -24.85
CA SER A 29 8.03 -0.48 -24.81
C SER A 29 8.78 -1.19 -25.95
N ALA A 30 9.57 -0.47 -26.76
CA ALA A 30 10.52 -1.08 -27.68
C ALA A 30 11.69 -1.73 -26.90
N PRO A 31 12.44 -2.72 -27.45
CA PRO A 31 13.02 -3.86 -26.72
C PRO A 31 14.11 -3.54 -25.67
N SER A 32 14.47 -2.27 -25.51
CA SER A 32 15.51 -1.75 -24.64
C SER A 32 14.97 -0.63 -23.75
N PHE A 33 14.59 -0.96 -22.51
CA PHE A 33 14.15 0.05 -21.53
C PHE A 33 15.35 0.80 -20.95
N LEU A 34 15.28 2.12 -20.94
CA LEU A 34 16.18 3.00 -20.20
C LEU A 34 15.37 3.75 -19.15
N CYS A 35 15.82 3.69 -17.90
CA CYS A 35 15.19 4.49 -16.85
C CYS A 35 15.42 5.99 -17.12
N PRO A 36 14.53 6.88 -16.63
CA PRO A 36 14.65 8.31 -16.89
C PRO A 36 16.03 8.93 -16.56
N PRO A 37 16.73 8.57 -15.46
CA PRO A 37 18.10 9.02 -15.18
C PRO A 37 19.14 8.56 -16.22
N CYS A 38 18.99 7.37 -16.79
CA CYS A 38 19.92 6.86 -17.80
C CYS A 38 19.61 7.38 -19.21
N PHE A 39 18.36 7.75 -19.48
CA PHE A 39 17.96 8.41 -20.72
C PHE A 39 18.34 9.90 -20.73
N ASN A 40 18.18 10.59 -19.60
CA ASN A 40 18.55 11.99 -19.45
C ASN A 40 19.34 12.20 -18.14
N PRO A 41 20.64 12.56 -18.21
CA PRO A 41 21.49 12.73 -17.02
C PRO A 41 21.09 13.92 -16.13
N ASN A 42 20.25 14.85 -16.62
CA ASN A 42 19.66 15.94 -15.83
C ASN A 42 18.30 15.56 -15.24
N PHE A 43 17.86 14.31 -15.39
CA PHE A 43 16.59 13.88 -14.81
C PHE A 43 16.70 13.77 -13.29
N SER A 44 15.81 14.47 -12.58
CA SER A 44 15.63 14.31 -11.14
C SER A 44 14.21 13.81 -10.85
N TYR A 45 14.10 12.75 -10.04
CA TYR A 45 12.82 12.30 -9.49
C TYR A 45 12.25 13.29 -8.48
N PHE A 46 13.11 14.13 -7.91
CA PHE A 46 12.76 15.20 -6.99
C PHE A 46 12.69 16.49 -7.80
N PHE A 47 11.53 17.13 -7.84
CA PHE A 47 11.38 18.41 -8.51
C PHE A 47 12.27 19.45 -7.83
N SER A 48 13.48 19.65 -8.34
CA SER A 48 14.25 20.84 -8.09
C SER A 48 13.78 21.84 -9.13
N ASP A 49 13.00 22.84 -8.72
CA ASP A 49 12.57 23.96 -9.57
C ASP A 49 13.77 24.90 -9.88
N SER A 50 14.93 24.33 -10.21
CA SER A 50 16.19 25.03 -10.46
C SER A 50 16.47 25.27 -11.94
N ASP A 51 15.64 24.73 -12.84
CA ASP A 51 15.79 24.93 -14.28
C ASP A 51 14.79 25.98 -14.81
N PRO A 52 15.22 27.23 -15.07
CA PRO A 52 14.37 28.27 -15.65
C PRO A 52 13.95 28.00 -17.11
N ASN A 53 14.37 26.89 -17.71
CA ASN A 53 14.14 26.57 -19.13
C ASN A 53 13.59 25.15 -19.40
N ALA A 54 12.91 24.52 -18.42
CA ALA A 54 12.15 23.31 -18.70
C ALA A 54 10.69 23.67 -19.01
N LYS A 55 10.39 24.00 -20.27
CA LYS A 55 9.02 24.06 -20.81
C LYS A 55 8.42 22.64 -20.89
N THR A 56 8.37 21.90 -19.78
CA THR A 56 7.66 20.63 -19.74
C THR A 56 6.19 20.90 -19.46
N LYS A 57 5.44 20.88 -20.56
CA LYS A 57 3.98 20.78 -20.63
C LYS A 57 3.51 19.65 -19.68
N ARG A 58 3.19 20.00 -18.43
CA ARG A 58 2.54 19.08 -17.50
C ARG A 58 1.22 18.63 -18.14
N ILE A 59 1.08 17.32 -18.34
CA ILE A 59 -0.19 16.70 -18.69
C ILE A 59 -1.16 17.01 -17.54
N LYS A 60 -2.16 17.83 -17.83
CA LYS A 60 -3.29 18.08 -16.94
C LYS A 60 -4.10 16.77 -16.89
N ILE A 61 -4.07 16.07 -15.77
CA ILE A 61 -5.14 15.12 -15.45
C ILE A 61 -6.25 16.00 -14.88
N GLU A 62 -7.30 16.17 -15.68
CA GLU A 62 -8.52 16.85 -15.29
C GLU A 62 -9.31 15.98 -14.32
N ASP A 63 -9.26 16.31 -13.04
CA ASP A 63 -10.34 16.00 -12.12
C ASP A 63 -10.74 17.31 -11.43
N GLY A 64 -12.04 17.59 -11.44
CA GLY A 64 -12.62 18.94 -11.31
C GLY A 64 -12.36 19.65 -9.99
N GLY A 65 -11.27 20.43 -9.93
CA GLY A 65 -11.06 21.49 -8.95
C GLY A 65 -10.67 22.79 -9.66
N ASN A 66 -11.46 23.85 -9.45
CA ASN A 66 -11.32 25.16 -10.08
C ASN A 66 -9.96 25.83 -9.81
N SER A 67 -9.00 25.57 -10.69
CA SER A 67 -7.74 26.32 -10.78
C SER A 67 -8.01 27.74 -11.27
N SER A 68 -8.07 28.70 -10.33
CA SER A 68 -7.66 30.07 -10.64
C SER A 68 -6.17 30.19 -10.34
N LEU A 69 -5.39 30.29 -11.41
CA LEU A 69 -3.97 30.61 -11.44
C LEU A 69 -3.71 31.97 -10.78
N ARG A 70 -3.10 31.98 -9.60
CA ARG A 70 -2.26 33.07 -9.07
C ARG A 70 -1.23 32.38 -8.19
N GLY A 71 0.02 32.24 -8.61
CA GLY A 71 0.99 33.32 -8.63
C GLY A 71 2.09 32.91 -7.65
N HIS A 72 3.34 33.07 -8.06
CA HIS A 72 4.53 32.77 -7.26
C HIS A 72 4.38 33.16 -5.78
N ASN A 73 4.46 32.17 -4.89
CA ASN A 73 5.11 32.28 -3.60
C ASN A 73 5.62 30.90 -3.23
N GLU A 74 6.88 30.86 -2.81
CA GLU A 74 7.49 29.84 -1.95
C GLU A 74 6.43 29.04 -1.20
N LYS A 75 6.37 27.71 -1.39
CA LYS A 75 5.33 26.86 -0.80
C LYS A 75 5.57 26.71 0.71
N ALA A 76 5.44 27.80 1.45
CA ALA A 76 5.15 27.77 2.86
C ALA A 76 3.79 27.08 3.00
N ILE A 77 3.78 25.95 3.70
CA ILE A 77 2.53 25.28 4.05
C ILE A 77 1.80 26.23 4.99
N ASP A 78 0.60 26.64 4.59
CA ASP A 78 -0.25 27.50 5.41
C ASP A 78 -0.46 26.86 6.80
N GLU A 79 -0.37 27.66 7.85
CA GLU A 79 -0.44 27.20 9.24
C GLU A 79 -1.76 26.45 9.51
N GLU A 80 -2.86 26.90 8.90
CA GLU A 80 -4.19 26.28 9.05
C GLU A 80 -4.24 24.88 8.43
N SER A 81 -3.67 24.73 7.23
CA SER A 81 -3.60 23.44 6.53
C SER A 81 -2.73 22.43 7.27
N THR A 82 -1.65 22.89 7.90
CA THR A 82 -0.77 22.04 8.72
C THR A 82 -1.52 21.49 9.93
N LYS A 83 -2.35 22.31 10.60
CA LYS A 83 -3.16 21.89 11.74
C LYS A 83 -4.21 20.85 11.35
N ALA A 84 -4.89 21.04 10.22
CA ALA A 84 -5.85 20.07 9.71
C ALA A 84 -5.19 18.71 9.41
N LEU A 85 -4.02 18.74 8.75
CA LEU A 85 -3.25 17.53 8.46
C LEU A 85 -2.76 16.83 9.73
N LEU A 86 -2.27 17.58 10.72
CA LEU A 86 -1.82 17.04 12.00
C LEU A 86 -2.98 16.40 12.79
N ALA A 87 -4.16 17.04 12.80
CA ALA A 87 -5.34 16.50 13.43
C ALA A 87 -5.77 15.17 12.77
N ALA A 88 -5.79 15.12 11.43
CA ALA A 88 -6.10 13.90 10.69
C ALA A 88 -5.09 12.79 10.98
N ALA A 89 -3.78 13.10 11.01
CA ALA A 89 -2.74 12.14 11.33
C ALA A 89 -2.89 11.56 12.75
N ARG A 90 -3.24 12.40 13.73
CA ARG A 90 -3.52 11.95 15.11
C ARG A 90 -4.73 11.04 15.19
N ILE A 91 -5.81 11.37 14.49
CA ILE A 91 -7.02 10.52 14.42
C ILE A 91 -6.68 9.18 13.78
N ALA A 92 -5.92 9.18 12.68
CA ALA A 92 -5.48 7.96 12.02
C ALA A 92 -4.64 7.08 12.95
N ALA A 93 -3.66 7.67 13.66
CA ALA A 93 -2.84 6.95 14.63
C ALA A 93 -3.66 6.34 15.77
N ALA A 94 -4.60 7.10 16.34
CA ALA A 94 -5.48 6.63 17.39
C ALA A 94 -6.43 5.51 16.90
N PHE A 95 -6.97 5.65 15.69
CA PHE A 95 -7.87 4.67 15.10
C PHE A 95 -7.16 3.34 14.82
N MET A 96 -5.95 3.37 14.25
CA MET A 96 -5.17 2.15 13.97
C MET A 96 -4.88 1.33 15.23
N ASN A 97 -4.55 1.98 16.35
CA ASN A 97 -4.36 1.30 17.63
C ASN A 97 -5.66 0.64 18.14
N LYS A 98 -6.79 1.32 17.98
CA LYS A 98 -8.11 0.78 18.35
C LYS A 98 -8.50 -0.42 17.49
N VAL A 99 -8.25 -0.36 16.19
CA VAL A 99 -8.52 -1.47 15.25
C VAL A 99 -7.64 -2.68 15.56
N ALA A 100 -6.36 -2.48 15.89
CA ALA A 100 -5.48 -3.57 16.29
C ALA A 100 -5.98 -4.26 17.57
N ALA A 101 -6.37 -3.48 18.59
CA ALA A 101 -6.90 -4.01 19.84
C ALA A 101 -8.21 -4.80 19.65
N THR A 102 -9.14 -4.31 18.82
CA THR A 102 -10.40 -5.04 18.54
C THR A 102 -10.18 -6.30 17.72
N ALA A 103 -9.23 -6.29 16.78
CA ALA A 103 -8.83 -7.48 16.03
C ALA A 103 -8.23 -8.56 16.95
N GLN A 104 -7.35 -8.19 17.88
CA GLN A 104 -6.79 -9.11 18.88
C GLN A 104 -7.88 -9.69 19.78
N ALA A 105 -8.77 -8.86 20.31
CA ALA A 105 -9.87 -9.33 21.17
C ALA A 105 -10.79 -10.34 20.47
N ASN A 106 -11.08 -10.12 19.18
CA ASN A 106 -11.88 -11.06 18.38
C ASN A 106 -11.12 -12.38 18.14
N ALA A 107 -9.82 -12.31 17.81
CA ALA A 107 -8.99 -13.49 17.63
C ALA A 107 -8.93 -14.34 18.91
N GLU A 108 -8.70 -13.72 20.07
CA GLU A 108 -8.68 -14.42 21.36
C GLU A 108 -10.00 -15.09 21.69
N LYS A 109 -11.13 -14.41 21.44
CA LYS A 109 -12.46 -14.99 21.62
C LYS A 109 -12.64 -16.24 20.76
N ARG A 110 -12.28 -16.17 19.47
CA ARG A 110 -12.37 -17.30 18.54
C ARG A 110 -11.51 -18.49 18.98
N VAL A 111 -10.33 -18.24 19.53
CA VAL A 111 -9.44 -19.30 20.06
C VAL A 111 -10.07 -19.97 21.29
N LYS A 112 -10.65 -19.19 22.21
CA LYS A 112 -11.33 -19.72 23.41
C LYS A 112 -12.54 -20.58 23.02
N ASP A 113 -13.37 -20.09 22.12
CA ASP A 113 -14.57 -20.81 21.66
C ASP A 113 -14.21 -22.11 20.95
N ALA A 114 -13.21 -22.10 20.06
CA ALA A 114 -12.72 -23.29 19.37
C ALA A 114 -12.13 -24.33 20.33
N SER A 115 -11.40 -23.88 21.37
CA SER A 115 -10.82 -24.78 22.37
C SER A 115 -11.90 -25.47 23.21
N LEU A 116 -12.93 -24.74 23.60
CA LEU A 116 -14.08 -25.28 24.32
C LEU A 116 -14.89 -26.25 23.45
N ALA A 117 -15.10 -25.93 22.18
CA ALA A 117 -15.77 -26.83 21.24
C ALA A 117 -14.98 -28.14 21.04
N LYS A 118 -13.65 -28.06 20.89
CA LYS A 118 -12.77 -29.23 20.80
C LYS A 118 -12.87 -30.11 22.06
N LYS A 119 -12.86 -29.50 23.25
CA LYS A 119 -13.01 -30.23 24.51
C LYS A 119 -14.35 -30.99 24.56
N LYS A 120 -15.47 -30.30 24.24
CA LYS A 120 -16.80 -30.90 24.20
C LYS A 120 -16.90 -32.04 23.19
N ALA A 121 -16.32 -31.87 22.00
CA ALA A 121 -16.31 -32.90 20.97
C ALA A 121 -15.53 -34.14 21.42
N LYS A 122 -14.36 -33.95 22.06
CA LYS A 122 -13.58 -35.04 22.62
C LYS A 122 -14.36 -35.82 23.69
N GLU A 123 -14.99 -35.13 24.64
CA GLU A 123 -15.80 -35.78 25.68
C GLU A 123 -17.01 -36.54 25.10
N ALA A 124 -17.61 -36.05 24.00
CA ALA A 124 -18.69 -36.74 23.31
C ALA A 124 -18.19 -38.03 22.63
N LEU A 125 -17.01 -37.99 22.00
CA LEU A 125 -16.38 -39.17 21.42
C LEU A 125 -15.99 -40.20 22.49
N GLU A 126 -15.45 -39.76 23.64
CA GLU A 126 -15.09 -40.65 24.75
C GLU A 126 -16.33 -41.35 25.35
N ARG A 127 -17.47 -40.66 25.42
CA ARG A 127 -18.75 -41.30 25.77
C ARG A 127 -19.15 -42.34 24.74
N GLN A 128 -19.14 -41.99 23.43
CA GLN A 128 -19.49 -42.96 22.38
C GLN A 128 -18.55 -44.16 22.35
N SER A 129 -17.24 -44.00 22.54
CA SER A 129 -16.31 -45.11 22.61
C SER A 129 -16.51 -45.96 23.87
N GLY A 130 -16.84 -45.34 25.01
CA GLY A 130 -17.20 -46.06 26.24
C GLY A 130 -18.48 -46.89 26.06
N TYR A 131 -19.47 -46.36 25.36
CA TYR A 131 -20.65 -47.12 24.97
C TYR A 131 -20.29 -48.23 23.98
N ALA A 132 -19.52 -47.96 22.92
CA ALA A 132 -19.14 -48.96 21.92
C ALA A 132 -18.38 -50.16 22.54
N LEU A 133 -17.53 -49.94 23.55
CA LEU A 133 -16.87 -51.01 24.30
C LEU A 133 -17.87 -51.89 25.10
N CYS A 134 -19.00 -51.33 25.51
CA CYS A 134 -20.06 -52.05 26.23
C CYS A 134 -20.98 -52.88 25.31
N TRP A 135 -20.96 -52.63 23.99
CA TRP A 135 -21.70 -53.42 22.99
C TRP A 135 -20.87 -54.58 22.39
N VAL A 136 -19.56 -54.61 22.66
CA VAL A 136 -18.63 -55.62 22.13
C VAL A 136 -18.30 -56.71 23.17
N TYR A 137 -18.75 -56.55 24.42
CA TYR A 137 -18.69 -57.55 25.50
C TYR A 137 -20.08 -58.09 25.82
#